data_AF-A0A0F9B3A7-F1
#
_entry.id   AF-A0A0F9B3A7-F1
#
_cell.length_a   1.000
_cell.length_b   1.000
_cell.length_c   1.000
_cell.angle_alpha   90.00
_cell.angle_beta   90.00
_cell.angle_gamma   90.00
#
_symmetry.space_group_name_H-M   'P 1'
#
loop_
_entity.id
_entity.type
_entity.pdbx_description
1 polymer ?
#
loop_
_entity_poly.entity_id
_entity_poly.type
_entity_poly.pdbx_seq_one_letter_code
_entity_poly.pdbx_strand_id
1 'polypeptide(L)'
;MHVDHFMEIGSSHKVCEDYILSGMDPVPHVILADGCSSSENTDVGARLLCYVAKQYLNVHLKAGIDLNWETAGRVIIHETEEIAWNMGLNANALDATLIMAWVEDNFIRVFMYGDGHIIFMRKTDVEECSVYHQETNFRSNAPYYLSYSLDSEKRKQYEDLFGIKDGKNITQYIKTGSIWNFDYDYDFSADK
;
A
#
# COMPACT_ATOMS: atom_id res chain seq x y z
N MET A 1 -20.41 -8.26 -4.07
CA MET A 1 -19.45 -7.15 -4.25
C MET A 1 -18.81 -7.32 -5.62
N HIS A 2 -18.62 -6.23 -6.35
CA HIS A 2 -17.84 -6.20 -7.59
C HIS A 2 -16.58 -5.37 -7.34
N VAL A 3 -15.47 -5.77 -7.94
CA VAL A 3 -14.21 -5.05 -7.86
C VAL A 3 -13.65 -4.94 -9.26
N ASP A 4 -13.34 -3.72 -9.67
CA ASP A 4 -12.67 -3.40 -10.91
C ASP A 4 -11.51 -2.45 -10.62
N HIS A 5 -10.74 -2.15 -11.66
CA HIS A 5 -9.66 -1.18 -11.60
C HIS A 5 -9.47 -0.54 -12.96
N PHE A 6 -8.89 0.66 -12.95
CA PHE A 6 -8.54 1.41 -14.14
C PHE A 6 -7.13 1.97 -13.96
N MET A 7 -6.35 1.93 -15.04
CA MET A 7 -5.03 2.55 -15.12
C MET A 7 -4.94 3.31 -16.43
N GLU A 8 -4.28 4.46 -16.38
CA GLU A 8 -4.00 5.27 -17.56
C GLU A 8 -2.62 5.89 -17.40
N ILE A 9 -1.79 5.73 -18.44
CA ILE A 9 -0.53 6.44 -18.51
C ILE A 9 -0.79 7.88 -18.97
N GLY A 10 -0.26 8.85 -18.24
CA GLY A 10 -0.23 10.25 -18.67
C GLY A 10 0.71 10.47 -19.86
N SER A 11 0.91 11.73 -20.26
CA SER A 11 1.77 12.09 -21.38
C SER A 11 3.24 12.35 -21.01
N SER A 12 3.55 12.47 -19.72
CA SER A 12 4.89 12.84 -19.22
C SER A 12 5.85 11.66 -19.08
N HIS A 13 5.35 10.43 -18.94
CA HIS A 13 6.17 9.24 -18.72
C HIS A 13 6.23 8.38 -19.98
N LYS A 14 7.36 7.67 -20.17
CA LYS A 14 7.53 6.71 -21.27
C LYS A 14 6.91 5.35 -20.97
N VAL A 15 6.80 5.03 -19.68
CA VAL A 15 6.22 3.79 -19.14
C VAL A 15 5.33 4.16 -17.97
N CYS A 16 4.24 3.41 -17.76
CA CYS A 16 3.39 3.59 -16.59
C CYS A 16 4.10 2.95 -15.40
N GLU A 17 4.41 3.75 -14.38
CA GLU A 17 5.07 3.32 -13.15
C GLU A 17 4.06 2.86 -12.10
N ASP A 18 2.78 3.18 -12.30
CA ASP A 18 1.64 2.66 -11.58
C ASP A 18 1.34 1.20 -11.96
N TYR A 19 0.90 0.43 -10.96
CA TYR A 19 0.29 -0.87 -11.19
C TYR A 19 -0.85 -1.12 -10.21
N ILE A 20 -1.90 -1.80 -10.68
CA ILE A 20 -3.03 -2.20 -9.86
C ILE A 20 -3.47 -3.63 -10.22
N LEU A 21 -3.85 -4.38 -9.19
CA LEU A 21 -4.49 -5.67 -9.29
C LEU A 21 -5.77 -5.63 -8.47
N SER A 22 -6.81 -6.27 -8.97
CA SER A 22 -7.99 -6.58 -8.17
C SER A 22 -8.36 -8.05 -8.31
N GLY A 23 -9.06 -8.59 -7.32
CA GLY A 23 -9.44 -9.99 -7.31
C GLY A 23 -10.51 -10.29 -6.27
N MET A 24 -11.03 -11.52 -6.33
CA MET A 24 -12.09 -12.01 -5.45
C MET A 24 -11.63 -13.15 -4.52
N ASP A 25 -10.45 -13.74 -4.75
CA ASP A 25 -9.85 -14.83 -3.95
C ASP A 25 -8.56 -14.31 -3.27
N PRO A 26 -8.34 -14.52 -1.96
CA PRO A 26 -9.21 -15.28 -1.02
C PRO A 26 -10.47 -14.51 -0.60
N VAL A 27 -10.43 -13.20 -0.77
CA VAL A 27 -11.51 -12.25 -0.50
C VAL A 27 -11.47 -11.16 -1.58
N PRO A 28 -12.55 -10.37 -1.78
CA PRO A 28 -12.50 -9.18 -2.61
C PRO A 28 -11.38 -8.24 -2.16
N HIS A 29 -10.49 -7.86 -3.08
CA HIS A 29 -9.35 -7.00 -2.79
C HIS A 29 -8.95 -6.14 -3.98
N VAL A 30 -8.30 -5.01 -3.67
CA VAL A 30 -7.57 -4.13 -4.59
C VAL A 30 -6.18 -3.92 -4.01
N ILE A 31 -5.16 -4.01 -4.86
CA ILE A 31 -3.77 -3.75 -4.48
C ILE A 31 -3.20 -2.83 -5.55
N LEU A 32 -2.61 -1.71 -5.15
CA LEU A 32 -1.99 -0.77 -6.07
C LEU A 32 -0.62 -0.31 -5.56
N ALA A 33 0.25 0.04 -6.48
CA ALA A 33 1.56 0.63 -6.23
C ALA A 33 1.81 1.73 -7.26
N ASP A 34 2.43 2.83 -6.82
CA ASP A 34 2.85 3.95 -7.67
C ASP A 34 4.37 4.11 -7.56
N GLY A 35 5.07 3.84 -8.66
CA GLY A 35 6.52 3.84 -8.75
C GLY A 35 7.13 5.25 -8.77
N CYS A 36 8.25 5.41 -8.06
CA CYS A 36 9.00 6.66 -8.04
C CYS A 36 9.69 6.90 -9.38
N SER A 37 9.28 7.94 -10.10
CA SER A 37 9.90 8.33 -11.38
C SER A 37 11.37 8.75 -11.31
N SER A 38 11.89 9.01 -10.11
CA SER A 38 13.31 9.33 -9.90
C SER A 38 14.19 8.07 -9.74
N SER A 39 13.57 6.90 -9.64
CA SER A 39 14.26 5.61 -9.48
C SER A 39 14.08 4.73 -10.71
N GLU A 40 15.09 3.93 -11.04
CA GLU A 40 15.09 3.12 -12.26
C GLU A 40 14.22 1.87 -12.12
N ASN A 41 13.48 1.53 -13.19
CA ASN A 41 12.67 0.30 -13.32
C ASN A 41 11.55 0.16 -12.26
N THR A 42 11.04 1.27 -11.74
CA THR A 42 9.96 1.26 -10.74
C THR A 42 8.64 0.73 -11.27
N ASP A 43 8.44 0.77 -12.59
CA ASP A 43 7.32 0.08 -13.24
C ASP A 43 7.36 -1.45 -13.01
N VAL A 44 8.55 -2.06 -13.00
CA VAL A 44 8.70 -3.49 -12.70
C VAL A 44 8.55 -3.73 -11.21
N GLY A 45 9.14 -2.90 -10.36
CA GLY A 45 9.02 -3.06 -8.90
C GLY A 45 7.59 -2.88 -8.38
N ALA A 46 6.83 -1.91 -8.91
CA ALA A 46 5.41 -1.73 -8.60
C ALA A 46 4.60 -3.01 -8.91
N ARG A 47 4.89 -3.66 -10.05
CA ARG A 47 4.28 -4.96 -10.39
C ARG A 47 4.64 -6.04 -9.38
N LEU A 48 5.94 -6.18 -9.07
CA LEU A 48 6.40 -7.19 -8.11
C LEU A 48 5.75 -6.98 -6.74
N LEU A 49 5.71 -5.75 -6.23
CA LEU A 49 5.06 -5.40 -4.97
C LEU A 49 3.58 -5.82 -4.96
N CYS A 50 2.82 -5.51 -6.01
CA CYS A 50 1.41 -5.92 -6.06
C CYS A 50 1.23 -7.44 -6.09
N TYR A 51 2.07 -8.18 -6.83
CA TYR A 51 1.97 -9.63 -6.91
C TYR A 51 2.38 -10.32 -5.60
N VAL A 52 3.45 -9.85 -4.95
CA VAL A 52 3.88 -10.36 -3.65
C VAL A 52 2.85 -10.03 -2.58
N ALA A 53 2.31 -8.80 -2.55
CA ALA A 53 1.22 -8.44 -1.66
C ALA A 53 -0.03 -9.30 -1.86
N LYS A 54 -0.38 -9.62 -3.11
CA LYS A 54 -1.49 -10.55 -3.42
C LYS A 54 -1.20 -11.95 -2.90
N GLN A 55 0.03 -12.43 -3.03
CA GLN A 55 0.43 -13.73 -2.51
C GLN A 55 0.40 -13.75 -0.97
N TYR A 56 0.87 -12.67 -0.34
CA TYR A 56 0.81 -12.47 1.11
C TYR A 56 -0.63 -12.58 1.63
N LEU A 57 -1.58 -11.84 1.02
CA LEU A 57 -3.01 -11.94 1.37
C LEU A 57 -3.53 -13.37 1.18
N ASN A 58 -3.22 -13.99 0.05
CA ASN A 58 -3.65 -15.36 -0.25
C ASN A 58 -3.22 -16.36 0.81
N VAL A 59 -1.94 -16.36 1.18
CA VAL A 59 -1.39 -17.31 2.14
C VAL A 59 -1.96 -17.09 3.53
N HIS A 60 -1.93 -15.84 4.02
CA HIS A 60 -2.24 -15.55 5.41
C HIS A 60 -3.75 -15.58 5.69
N LEU A 61 -4.59 -15.03 4.80
CA LEU A 61 -6.04 -15.07 4.99
C LEU A 61 -6.59 -16.50 4.85
N LYS A 62 -6.07 -17.32 3.93
CA LYS A 62 -6.46 -18.74 3.83
C LYS A 62 -6.03 -19.55 5.06
N ALA A 63 -4.95 -19.14 5.72
CA ALA A 63 -4.50 -19.73 6.97
C ALA A 63 -5.25 -19.20 8.21
N GLY A 64 -6.14 -18.22 8.06
CA GLY A 64 -6.86 -17.58 9.17
C GLY A 64 -5.95 -16.77 10.10
N ILE A 65 -4.83 -16.25 9.57
CA ILE A 65 -3.89 -15.42 10.32
C ILE A 65 -4.37 -13.97 10.25
N ASP A 66 -4.52 -13.32 11.40
CA ASP A 66 -4.80 -11.87 11.47
C ASP A 66 -3.58 -11.09 10.97
N LEU A 67 -3.83 -10.10 10.11
CA LEU A 67 -2.77 -9.38 9.44
C LEU A 67 -2.38 -8.15 10.24
N ASN A 68 -1.08 -7.92 10.38
CA ASN A 68 -0.50 -6.73 10.98
C ASN A 68 0.26 -5.92 9.92
N TRP A 69 0.10 -4.60 9.91
CA TRP A 69 0.68 -3.70 8.91
C TRP A 69 2.21 -3.79 8.86
N GLU A 70 2.88 -3.83 10.01
CA GLU A 70 4.35 -3.82 10.07
C GLU A 70 4.92 -5.14 9.56
N THR A 71 4.35 -6.25 10.05
CA THR A 71 4.77 -7.59 9.62
C THR A 71 4.48 -7.80 8.14
N ALA A 72 3.34 -7.35 7.63
CA ALA A 72 3.02 -7.41 6.20
C ALA A 72 4.03 -6.63 5.37
N GLY A 73 4.32 -5.38 5.75
CA GLY A 73 5.28 -4.54 5.04
C GLY A 73 6.66 -5.16 4.97
N ARG A 74 7.17 -5.68 6.10
CA ARG A 74 8.46 -6.36 6.20
C ARG A 74 8.52 -7.63 5.35
N VAL A 75 7.51 -8.51 5.43
CA VAL A 75 7.50 -9.74 4.65
C VAL A 75 7.43 -9.43 3.15
N ILE A 76 6.52 -8.55 2.75
CA ILE A 76 6.33 -8.18 1.35
C ILE A 76 7.61 -7.60 0.76
N ILE A 77 8.26 -6.66 1.45
CA ILE A 77 9.43 -5.99 0.86
C ILE A 77 10.63 -6.92 0.73
N HIS A 78 10.88 -7.81 1.71
CA HIS A 78 11.98 -8.77 1.63
C HIS A 78 11.74 -9.83 0.54
N GLU A 79 10.53 -10.38 0.44
CA GLU A 79 10.20 -11.33 -0.65
C GLU A 79 10.31 -10.65 -2.02
N THR A 80 9.90 -9.39 -2.12
CA THR A 80 10.00 -8.61 -3.36
C THR A 80 11.46 -8.32 -3.73
N GLU A 81 12.31 -7.98 -2.75
CA GLU A 81 13.74 -7.77 -2.95
C GLU A 81 14.44 -9.01 -3.50
N GLU A 82 14.17 -10.19 -2.94
CA GLU A 82 14.75 -11.44 -3.43
C GLU A 82 14.37 -11.72 -4.89
N ILE A 83 13.11 -11.46 -5.26
CA ILE A 83 12.64 -11.63 -6.65
C ILE A 83 13.32 -10.61 -7.57
N ALA A 84 13.35 -9.34 -7.16
CA ALA A 84 13.97 -8.25 -7.93
C ALA A 84 15.46 -8.52 -8.16
N TRP A 85 16.18 -8.95 -7.12
CA TRP A 85 17.59 -9.33 -7.20
C TRP A 85 17.81 -10.46 -8.22
N ASN A 86 16.97 -11.50 -8.19
CA ASN A 86 17.05 -12.61 -9.14
C ASN A 86 16.74 -12.19 -10.59
N MET A 87 16.01 -11.08 -10.77
CA MET A 87 15.78 -10.47 -12.08
C MET A 87 16.91 -9.50 -12.50
N GLY A 88 17.94 -9.31 -11.68
CA GLY A 88 19.03 -8.37 -11.92
C GLY A 88 18.64 -6.90 -11.70
N LEU A 89 17.58 -6.64 -10.94
CA LEU A 89 17.13 -5.30 -10.60
C LEU A 89 17.79 -4.80 -9.32
N ASN A 90 17.99 -3.48 -9.23
CA ASN A 90 18.44 -2.81 -8.02
C ASN A 90 17.26 -2.64 -7.04
N ALA A 91 17.52 -2.61 -5.72
CA ALA A 91 16.50 -2.36 -4.69
C ALA A 91 15.73 -1.03 -4.91
N ASN A 92 16.33 -0.04 -5.57
CA ASN A 92 15.67 1.21 -5.95
C ASN A 92 14.51 1.00 -6.94
N ALA A 93 14.47 -0.13 -7.67
CA ALA A 93 13.30 -0.48 -8.46
C ALA A 93 12.05 -0.66 -7.58
N LEU A 94 12.22 -0.90 -6.27
CA LEU A 94 11.14 -1.07 -5.30
C LEU A 94 10.74 0.23 -4.61
N ASP A 95 11.26 1.38 -5.07
CA ASP A 95 10.84 2.70 -4.62
C ASP A 95 9.45 3.00 -5.18
N ALA A 96 8.43 2.49 -4.50
CA ALA A 96 7.04 2.67 -4.88
C ALA A 96 6.14 2.71 -3.63
N THR A 97 4.99 3.35 -3.76
CA THR A 97 3.91 3.21 -2.76
C THR A 97 3.33 1.80 -2.82
N LEU A 98 2.57 1.43 -1.78
CA LEU A 98 1.77 0.22 -1.79
C LEU A 98 0.50 0.44 -0.98
N ILE A 99 -0.67 0.25 -1.60
CA ILE A 99 -1.96 0.21 -0.91
C ILE A 99 -2.59 -1.15 -1.15
N MET A 100 -3.02 -1.80 -0.08
CA MET A 100 -3.75 -3.05 -0.09
C MET A 100 -5.08 -2.82 0.60
N ALA A 101 -6.19 -3.03 -0.11
CA ALA A 101 -7.53 -2.97 0.47
C ALA A 101 -8.24 -4.31 0.26
N TRP A 102 -8.83 -4.88 1.30
CA TRP A 102 -9.56 -6.15 1.20
C TRP A 102 -10.79 -6.16 2.10
N VAL A 103 -11.73 -7.02 1.76
CA VAL A 103 -12.90 -7.26 2.61
C VAL A 103 -12.56 -8.31 3.66
N GLU A 104 -12.86 -8.00 4.91
CA GLU A 104 -12.82 -8.92 6.02
C GLU A 104 -14.09 -8.78 6.85
N ASP A 105 -14.86 -9.85 6.96
CA ASP A 105 -16.20 -9.85 7.54
C ASP A 105 -17.11 -8.76 6.92
N ASN A 106 -17.45 -7.76 7.74
CA ASN A 106 -18.22 -6.60 7.33
C ASN A 106 -17.32 -5.39 7.14
N PHE A 107 -16.00 -5.49 7.05
CA PHE A 107 -15.09 -4.36 6.97
C PHE A 107 -14.32 -4.34 5.65
N ILE A 108 -14.02 -3.14 5.14
CA ILE A 108 -12.88 -2.97 4.24
C ILE A 108 -11.69 -2.64 5.13
N ARG A 109 -10.70 -3.54 5.17
CA ARG A 109 -9.39 -3.29 5.74
C ARG A 109 -8.48 -2.67 4.70
N VAL A 110 -7.68 -1.68 5.08
CA VAL A 110 -6.67 -1.06 4.20
C VAL A 110 -5.34 -1.03 4.90
N PHE A 111 -4.26 -1.46 4.24
CA PHE A 111 -2.88 -1.16 4.58
C PHE A 111 -2.29 -0.23 3.53
N MET A 112 -1.54 0.78 3.96
CA MET A 112 -0.95 1.78 3.09
C MET A 112 0.50 2.07 3.50
N TYR A 113 1.40 2.04 2.52
CA TYR A 113 2.82 2.36 2.63
C TYR A 113 3.14 3.43 1.57
N GLY A 114 3.82 4.51 1.98
CA GLY A 114 3.94 5.70 1.14
C GLY A 114 2.71 6.60 1.22
N ASP A 115 2.47 7.37 0.16
CA ASP A 115 1.41 8.38 0.05
C ASP A 115 0.28 7.95 -0.90
N GLY A 116 -0.77 8.77 -0.96
CA GLY A 116 -1.94 8.50 -1.79
C GLY A 116 -3.26 8.88 -1.14
N HIS A 117 -4.35 8.49 -1.81
CA HIS A 117 -5.70 8.86 -1.44
C HIS A 117 -6.61 7.66 -1.34
N ILE A 118 -7.52 7.73 -0.38
CA ILE A 118 -8.57 6.74 -0.20
C ILE A 118 -9.90 7.49 -0.11
N ILE A 119 -10.83 7.17 -1.02
CA ILE A 119 -12.14 7.80 -1.10
C ILE A 119 -13.21 6.73 -0.92
N PHE A 120 -14.11 6.97 0.03
CA PHE A 120 -15.28 6.12 0.26
C PHE A 120 -16.55 6.88 -0.07
N MET A 121 -17.40 6.27 -0.89
CA MET A 121 -18.71 6.80 -1.24
C MET A 121 -19.77 5.84 -0.74
N ARG A 122 -20.70 6.34 0.07
CA ARG A 122 -21.87 5.58 0.51
C ARG A 122 -23.11 6.22 -0.07
N LYS A 123 -23.81 5.46 -0.92
CA LYS A 123 -25.18 5.77 -1.28
C LYS A 123 -26.11 5.23 -0.19
N THR A 124 -26.90 6.11 0.42
CA THR A 124 -27.98 5.71 1.33
C THR A 124 -29.29 5.57 0.57
N ASP A 125 -30.28 4.90 1.17
CA ASP A 125 -31.62 4.73 0.56
C ASP A 125 -32.39 6.07 0.41
N VAL A 126 -31.90 7.14 1.04
CA VAL A 126 -32.48 8.49 1.04
C VAL A 126 -31.68 9.45 0.16
N GLU A 127 -31.43 9.12 -1.12
CA GLU A 127 -30.80 9.98 -2.15
C GLU A 127 -29.50 10.75 -1.78
N GLU A 128 -28.96 10.56 -0.58
CA GLU A 128 -27.79 11.24 -0.07
C GLU A 128 -26.57 10.32 -0.23
N CYS A 129 -25.55 10.85 -0.88
CA CYS A 129 -24.24 10.24 -1.00
C CYS A 129 -23.30 10.88 0.02
N SER A 130 -22.86 10.11 1.02
CA SER A 130 -21.79 10.56 1.90
C SER A 130 -20.44 10.21 1.28
N VAL A 131 -19.56 11.20 1.14
CA VAL A 131 -18.19 11.04 0.63
C VAL A 131 -17.22 11.26 1.78
N TYR A 132 -16.32 10.30 1.97
CA TYR A 132 -15.21 10.37 2.92
C TYR A 132 -13.91 10.35 2.13
N HIS A 133 -13.00 11.26 2.45
CA HIS A 133 -11.70 11.38 1.81
C HIS A 133 -10.61 11.34 2.87
N GLN A 134 -9.69 10.40 2.71
CA GLN A 134 -8.46 10.33 3.48
C GLN A 134 -7.28 10.54 2.51
N GLU A 135 -6.38 11.43 2.90
CA GLU A 135 -5.11 11.65 2.23
C GLU A 135 -3.97 11.31 3.19
N THR A 136 -2.96 10.65 2.65
CA THR A 136 -1.67 10.48 3.31
C THR A 136 -0.65 11.21 2.47
N ASN A 137 -0.07 12.27 3.01
CA ASN A 137 0.95 13.05 2.33
C ASN A 137 2.22 13.17 3.17
N PHE A 138 3.30 13.45 2.46
CA PHE A 138 4.63 13.48 3.00
C PHE A 138 5.24 14.85 2.72
N ARG A 139 5.95 15.41 3.72
CA ARG A 139 6.70 16.65 3.55
C ARG A 139 7.54 16.59 2.26
N SER A 140 7.43 17.65 1.45
CA SER A 140 8.13 17.78 0.16
C SER A 140 7.78 16.72 -0.89
N ASN A 141 6.62 16.07 -0.78
CA ASN A 141 6.19 15.01 -1.70
C ASN A 141 7.21 13.87 -1.84
N ALA A 142 7.83 13.51 -0.71
CA ALA A 142 8.82 12.44 -0.62
C ALA A 142 8.24 11.30 0.22
N PRO A 143 7.56 10.31 -0.39
CA PRO A 143 6.91 9.24 0.35
C PRO A 143 7.94 8.35 1.05
N TYR A 144 7.54 7.72 2.16
CA TYR A 144 8.36 6.70 2.80
C TYR A 144 8.00 5.33 2.21
N TYR A 145 8.82 4.88 1.25
CA TYR A 145 8.63 3.60 0.57
C TYR A 145 9.10 2.44 1.45
N LEU A 146 8.51 1.26 1.23
CA LEU A 146 8.93 0.05 1.93
C LEU A 146 10.41 -0.27 1.71
N SER A 147 10.94 0.01 0.51
CA SER A 147 12.34 -0.22 0.14
C SER A 147 13.35 0.44 1.08
N TYR A 148 12.96 1.50 1.80
CA TYR A 148 13.85 2.17 2.75
C TYR A 148 14.13 1.29 3.97
N SER A 149 13.32 0.28 4.25
CA SER A 149 13.60 -0.70 5.31
C SER A 149 14.76 -1.66 4.96
N LEU A 150 15.08 -1.81 3.67
CA LEU A 150 16.13 -2.71 3.18
C LEU A 150 17.54 -2.11 3.34
N ASP A 151 17.66 -0.78 3.28
CA ASP A 151 18.93 -0.07 3.32
C ASP A 151 18.93 0.99 4.43
N SER A 152 19.66 0.69 5.50
CA SER A 152 19.79 1.57 6.66
C SER A 152 20.41 2.93 6.35
N GLU A 153 21.28 3.03 5.34
CA GLU A 153 21.90 4.29 4.93
C GLU A 153 20.88 5.13 4.16
N LYS A 154 20.15 4.52 3.21
CA LYS A 154 19.06 5.18 2.48
C LYS A 154 17.97 5.68 3.43
N ARG A 155 17.59 4.86 4.41
CA ARG A 155 16.64 5.23 5.47
C ARG A 155 17.11 6.46 6.23
N LYS A 156 18.37 6.43 6.70
CA LYS A 156 18.95 7.54 7.45
C LYS A 156 19.01 8.83 6.63
N GLN A 157 19.41 8.76 5.36
CA GLN A 157 19.42 9.92 4.46
C GLN A 157 18.02 10.52 4.30
N TYR A 158 17.00 9.67 4.15
CA TYR A 158 15.62 10.12 4.11
C TYR A 158 15.21 10.81 5.42
N GLU A 159 15.48 10.18 6.57
CA GLU A 159 15.17 10.73 7.90
C GLU A 159 15.85 12.07 8.15
N ASP A 160 17.11 12.22 7.75
CA ASP A 160 17.89 13.46 7.89
C ASP A 160 17.29 14.60 7.04
N LEU A 161 16.80 14.30 5.83
CA LEU A 161 16.25 15.28 4.90
C LEU A 161 14.80 15.68 5.20
N PHE A 162 13.97 14.71 5.57
CA PHE A 162 12.52 14.89 5.66
C PHE A 162 11.98 14.81 7.10
N GLY A 163 12.84 14.45 8.06
CA GLY A 163 12.51 14.17 9.46
C GLY A 163 12.12 12.71 9.68
N ILE A 164 12.02 12.30 10.95
CA ILE A 164 11.44 11.01 11.33
C ILE A 164 9.99 11.02 10.87
N LYS A 165 9.65 10.16 9.91
CA LYS A 165 8.28 9.74 9.72
C LYS A 165 8.20 8.32 10.19
N ASP A 166 7.77 8.19 11.44
CA ASP A 166 7.15 6.98 11.91
C ASP A 166 6.14 6.57 10.84
N GLY A 167 6.36 5.39 10.24
CA GLY A 167 5.48 4.85 9.21
C GLY A 167 4.06 4.97 9.73
N LYS A 168 3.23 5.79 9.10
CA LYS A 168 1.84 5.90 9.52
C LYS A 168 1.20 4.55 9.24
N ASN A 169 1.00 3.76 10.29
CA ASN A 169 0.11 2.61 10.27
C ASN A 169 -1.28 3.12 9.93
N ILE A 170 -1.64 3.07 8.66
CA ILE A 170 -3.00 3.36 8.24
C ILE A 170 -3.65 2.01 8.05
N THR A 171 -4.19 1.49 9.16
CA THR A 171 -5.18 0.43 9.15
C THR A 171 -6.54 1.08 9.25
N GLN A 172 -7.37 0.93 8.22
CA GLN A 172 -8.74 1.46 8.23
C GLN A 172 -9.73 0.31 8.26
N TYR A 173 -10.77 0.41 9.09
CA TYR A 173 -11.85 -0.56 9.18
C TYR A 173 -13.16 0.09 8.74
N ILE A 174 -13.78 -0.41 7.67
CA ILE A 174 -14.97 0.23 7.09
C ILE A 174 -16.14 -0.71 7.09
N LYS A 175 -17.01 -0.54 8.09
CA LYS A 175 -18.17 -1.42 8.25
C LYS A 175 -19.19 -1.25 7.12
N THR A 176 -19.42 -2.31 6.35
CA THR A 176 -20.47 -2.46 5.34
C THR A 176 -21.83 -2.34 6.03
N GLY A 177 -22.57 -1.26 5.75
CA GLY A 177 -23.95 -1.04 6.22
C GLY A 177 -24.12 -0.07 7.40
N SER A 178 -23.07 0.32 8.11
CA SER A 178 -23.10 1.40 9.11
C SER A 178 -21.68 1.90 9.32
N ILE A 179 -21.39 3.18 9.11
CA ILE A 179 -20.08 3.74 9.47
C ILE A 179 -19.94 3.67 10.99
N TRP A 180 -18.78 3.29 11.55
CA TRP A 180 -18.12 3.93 12.70
C TRP A 180 -16.75 3.26 13.03
N ASN A 181 -15.88 4.06 13.63
CA ASN A 181 -14.49 3.86 14.11
C ASN A 181 -13.39 3.72 13.04
N PHE A 182 -12.75 4.86 12.76
CA PHE A 182 -11.35 4.88 12.35
C PHE A 182 -10.52 4.49 13.59
N ASP A 183 -10.33 3.20 13.84
CA ASP A 183 -9.33 2.79 14.82
C ASP A 183 -7.95 2.95 14.18
N TYR A 184 -7.34 4.09 14.46
CA TYR A 184 -5.93 4.32 14.19
C TYR A 184 -5.13 3.55 15.24
N ASP A 185 -4.66 2.35 14.91
CA ASP A 185 -3.58 1.75 15.70
C ASP A 185 -2.27 2.47 15.38
N TYR A 186 -2.04 3.56 16.09
CA TYR A 186 -0.75 4.22 16.22
C TYR A 186 0.15 3.36 17.12
N ASP A 187 0.71 2.28 16.58
CA ASP A 187 1.75 1.54 17.31
C ASP A 187 3.09 2.28 17.12
N PHE A 188 3.39 3.17 18.07
CA PHE A 188 4.71 3.75 18.25
C PHE A 188 5.51 2.90 19.24
N SER A 189 6.12 1.83 18.75
CA SER A 189 7.11 1.09 19.52
C SER A 189 8.33 0.76 18.67
N ALA A 190 9.11 1.78 18.33
CA ALA A 190 10.54 1.58 18.20
C ALA A 190 11.10 1.41 19.61
N ASP A 191 11.32 0.16 20.01
CA ASP A 191 12.14 -0.18 21.17
C ASP A 191 13.44 0.65 21.14
N LYS A 192 13.71 1.35 22.25
CA LYS A 192 15.00 1.96 22.55
C LYS A 192 16.02 0.92 22.96
#